data_AF-A0A8H8UGM6-F1
#
_entry.id   AF-A0A8H8UGM6-F1
#
_cell.length_a   1.000
_cell.length_b   1.000
_cell.length_c   1.000
_cell.angle_alpha   90.00
_cell.angle_beta   90.00
_cell.angle_gamma   90.00
#
_symmetry.space_group_name_H-M   'P 1'
#
loop_
_entity.id
_entity.type
_entity.pdbx_description
1 polymer ?
#
loop_
_entity_poly.entity_id
_entity_poly.type
_entity_poly.pdbx_seq_one_letter_code
_entity_poly.pdbx_strand_id
1 'polypeptide(L)'
;MRGKRSKQYRKLMQQYGLNFGFREPYQVLVDADILRDADKFKMDLVGGLERTLHGQVKPMITQCSMRHLYAAATEPGVSYLIDKAKTYERRRCGHHPDDHPTPLSSKECLASVVDPKDSKTNKHRYVVASQEQEKCNDYGAYGGSNV
;
A
#
# COMPACT_ATOMS: atom_id res chain seq x y z
N MET A 1 -0.61 -24.22 10.30
CA MET A 1 0.34 -23.09 10.20
C MET A 1 -0.29 -21.69 10.12
N ARG A 2 -1.61 -21.53 9.87
CA ARG A 2 -2.29 -20.23 9.75
C ARG A 2 -2.47 -19.46 11.08
N GLY A 3 -2.70 -20.16 12.21
CA GLY A 3 -2.93 -19.52 13.51
C GLY A 3 -1.71 -18.84 14.14
N LYS A 4 -0.49 -19.33 13.88
CA LYS A 4 0.75 -18.75 14.44
C LYS A 4 0.98 -17.31 13.92
N ARG A 5 0.84 -17.10 12.61
CA ARG A 5 0.99 -15.78 11.96
C ARG A 5 -0.10 -14.80 12.40
N SER A 6 -1.34 -15.25 12.45
CA SER A 6 -2.47 -14.41 12.90
C SER A 6 -2.26 -13.90 14.33
N LYS A 7 -1.79 -14.74 15.27
CA LYS A 7 -1.48 -14.29 16.64
C LYS A 7 -0.37 -13.23 16.67
N GLN A 8 0.66 -13.41 15.84
CA GLN A 8 1.76 -12.46 15.73
C GLN A 8 1.32 -11.13 15.14
N TYR A 9 0.56 -11.13 14.05
CA TYR A 9 0.05 -9.89 13.42
C TYR A 9 -0.91 -9.15 14.33
N ARG A 10 -1.79 -9.85 15.06
CA ARG A 10 -2.65 -9.21 16.06
C ARG A 10 -1.83 -8.49 17.15
N LYS A 11 -0.78 -9.13 17.68
CA LYS A 11 0.11 -8.50 18.67
C LYS A 11 0.85 -7.29 18.07
N LEU A 12 1.30 -7.42 16.83
CA LEU A 12 2.01 -6.36 16.11
C LEU A 12 1.11 -5.15 15.85
N MET A 13 -0.13 -5.37 15.38
CA MET A 13 -1.10 -4.29 15.16
C MET A 13 -1.51 -3.61 16.47
N GLN A 14 -1.59 -4.35 17.58
CA GLN A 14 -1.79 -3.77 18.91
C GLN A 14 -0.63 -2.85 19.30
N GLN A 15 0.62 -3.25 19.05
CA GLN A 15 1.80 -2.40 19.28
C GLN A 15 1.79 -1.16 18.37
N TYR A 16 1.39 -1.30 17.11
CA TYR A 16 1.23 -0.16 16.20
C TYR A 16 0.13 0.81 16.67
N GLY A 17 -0.96 0.30 17.21
CA GLY A 17 -2.01 1.11 17.83
C GLY A 17 -1.53 1.91 19.03
N LEU A 18 -0.77 1.28 19.94
CA LEU A 18 -0.27 1.93 21.16
C LEU A 18 0.84 2.95 20.89
N ASN A 19 1.82 2.59 20.05
CA ASN A 19 3.02 3.41 19.86
C ASN A 19 2.86 4.48 18.78
N PHE A 20 2.11 4.16 17.72
CA PHE A 20 1.98 5.03 16.54
C PHE A 20 0.56 5.54 16.32
N GLY A 21 -0.41 5.11 17.13
CA GLY A 21 -1.79 5.62 17.08
C GLY A 21 -2.60 5.10 15.89
N PHE A 22 -2.26 3.93 15.33
CA PHE A 22 -3.09 3.29 14.30
C PHE A 22 -4.48 2.96 14.86
N ARG A 23 -5.52 3.29 14.09
CA ARG A 23 -6.93 3.09 14.46
C ARG A 23 -7.70 2.58 13.26
N GLU A 24 -8.76 1.84 13.53
CA GLU A 24 -9.71 1.39 12.51
C GLU A 24 -10.60 2.56 12.05
N PRO A 25 -11.00 2.60 10.77
CA PRO A 25 -10.58 1.69 9.69
C PRO A 25 -9.14 1.98 9.22
N TYR A 26 -8.34 0.93 9.04
CA TYR A 26 -6.94 1.06 8.61
C TYR A 26 -6.87 1.55 7.16
N GLN A 27 -6.18 2.66 6.93
CA GLN A 27 -5.99 3.22 5.59
C GLN A 27 -4.84 2.48 4.90
N VAL A 28 -5.17 1.70 3.87
CA VAL A 28 -4.19 0.88 3.13
C VAL A 28 -3.97 1.47 1.75
N LEU A 29 -2.76 1.97 1.48
CA LEU A 29 -2.33 2.38 0.15
C LEU A 29 -1.99 1.13 -0.67
N VAL A 30 -2.68 0.98 -1.80
CA VAL A 30 -2.58 -0.15 -2.72
C VAL A 30 -1.98 0.35 -4.03
N ASP A 31 -1.03 -0.42 -4.55
CA ASP A 31 -0.38 -0.10 -5.83
C ASP A 31 -1.04 -0.79 -7.06
N ALA A 32 -0.65 -0.38 -8.27
CA ALA A 32 -1.09 -0.98 -9.52
C ALA A 32 -0.65 -2.46 -9.63
N ASP A 33 0.57 -2.80 -9.21
CA ASP A 33 1.11 -4.14 -9.37
C ASP A 33 0.41 -5.17 -8.47
N ILE A 34 0.13 -4.81 -7.21
CA ILE A 34 -0.63 -5.69 -6.33
C ILE A 34 -2.06 -5.92 -6.84
N LEU A 35 -2.65 -4.94 -7.54
CA LEU A 35 -3.95 -5.12 -8.16
C LEU A 35 -3.90 -6.08 -9.35
N ARG A 36 -2.88 -5.96 -10.19
CA ARG A 36 -2.64 -6.91 -11.30
C ARG A 36 -2.47 -8.33 -10.77
N ASP A 37 -1.66 -8.51 -9.74
CA ASP A 37 -1.46 -9.81 -9.11
C ASP A 37 -2.75 -10.33 -8.48
N ALA A 38 -3.50 -9.47 -7.79
CA ALA A 38 -4.76 -9.86 -7.17
C ALA A 38 -5.78 -10.35 -8.21
N ASP A 39 -5.84 -9.76 -9.40
CA ASP A 39 -6.71 -10.28 -10.46
C ASP A 39 -6.15 -11.54 -11.13
N LYS A 40 -4.84 -11.60 -11.38
CA LYS A 40 -4.16 -12.76 -11.96
C LYS A 40 -4.38 -14.02 -11.12
N PHE A 41 -4.29 -13.90 -9.80
CA PHE A 41 -4.48 -15.01 -8.86
C PHE A 41 -5.92 -15.10 -8.32
N LYS A 42 -6.85 -14.25 -8.81
CA LYS A 42 -8.24 -14.16 -8.34
C LYS A 42 -8.35 -14.06 -6.81
N MET A 43 -7.46 -13.27 -6.23
CA MET A 43 -7.39 -13.04 -4.79
C MET A 43 -8.38 -11.95 -4.35
N ASP A 44 -9.07 -12.25 -3.25
CA ASP A 44 -9.81 -11.27 -2.48
C ASP A 44 -8.82 -10.40 -1.67
N LEU A 45 -8.49 -9.23 -2.24
CA LEU A 45 -7.55 -8.28 -1.65
C LEU A 45 -8.09 -7.68 -0.34
N VAL A 46 -9.35 -7.25 -0.33
CA VAL A 46 -9.94 -6.58 0.85
C VAL A 46 -10.04 -7.56 2.01
N GLY A 47 -10.67 -8.73 1.81
CA GLY A 47 -10.73 -9.72 2.88
C GLY A 47 -9.37 -10.31 3.23
N GLY A 48 -8.41 -10.34 2.29
CA GLY A 48 -7.01 -10.66 2.58
C GLY A 48 -6.37 -9.70 3.56
N LEU A 49 -6.55 -8.40 3.34
CA LEU A 49 -6.05 -7.33 4.18
C LEU A 49 -6.73 -7.32 5.55
N GLU A 50 -8.05 -7.48 5.62
CA GLU A 50 -8.79 -7.56 6.90
C GLU A 50 -8.34 -8.75 7.75
N ARG A 51 -8.12 -9.91 7.13
CA ARG A 51 -7.59 -11.10 7.81
C ARG A 51 -6.16 -10.91 8.31
N THR A 52 -5.39 -10.03 7.68
CA THR A 52 -3.98 -9.78 8.01
C THR A 52 -3.85 -8.72 9.10
N LEU A 53 -4.60 -7.63 8.97
CA LEU A 53 -4.58 -6.49 9.89
C LEU A 53 -5.51 -6.69 11.10
N HIS A 54 -6.38 -7.69 11.07
CA HIS A 54 -7.31 -8.01 12.16
C HIS A 54 -8.25 -6.84 12.51
N GLY A 55 -8.74 -6.13 11.50
CA GLY A 55 -9.68 -5.03 11.66
C GLY A 55 -10.22 -4.53 10.32
N GLN A 56 -11.11 -3.54 10.35
CA GLN A 56 -11.68 -2.97 9.13
C GLN A 56 -10.62 -2.22 8.32
N VAL A 57 -10.63 -2.39 7.00
CA VAL A 57 -9.66 -1.77 6.10
C VAL A 57 -10.35 -0.84 5.12
N LYS A 58 -9.69 0.28 4.83
CA LYS A 58 -10.08 1.23 3.81
C LYS A 58 -9.01 1.22 2.73
N PRO A 59 -9.21 0.46 1.63
CA PRO A 59 -8.26 0.45 0.54
C PRO A 59 -8.28 1.80 -0.18
N MET A 60 -7.09 2.32 -0.45
CA MET A 60 -6.85 3.59 -1.12
C MET A 60 -5.86 3.40 -2.25
N ILE A 61 -6.05 4.10 -3.36
CA ILE A 61 -5.13 4.07 -4.49
C ILE A 61 -4.60 5.46 -4.81
N THR A 62 -3.32 5.57 -5.16
CA THR A 62 -2.70 6.84 -5.52
C THR A 62 -3.07 7.26 -6.95
N GLN A 63 -2.98 8.56 -7.23
CA GLN A 63 -3.18 9.07 -8.59
C GLN A 63 -2.15 8.50 -9.58
N CYS A 64 -0.88 8.37 -9.19
CA CYS A 64 0.17 7.83 -10.04
C CYS A 64 -0.08 6.35 -10.38
N SER A 65 -0.42 5.52 -9.38
CA SER A 65 -0.75 4.11 -9.61
C SER A 65 -1.94 3.95 -10.56
N MET A 66 -2.96 4.82 -10.46
CA MET A 66 -4.06 4.85 -11.44
C MET A 66 -3.59 5.23 -12.85
N ARG A 67 -2.67 6.19 -12.99
CA ARG A 67 -2.10 6.56 -14.30
C ARG A 67 -1.32 5.41 -14.93
N HIS A 68 -0.59 4.63 -14.12
CA HIS A 68 0.08 3.41 -14.58
C HIS A 68 -0.91 2.37 -15.11
N LEU A 69 -2.05 2.19 -14.43
CA LEU A 69 -3.12 1.31 -14.91
C LEU A 69 -3.72 1.81 -16.24
N TYR A 70 -3.94 3.12 -16.39
CA TYR A 70 -4.44 3.69 -17.65
C TYR A 70 -3.45 3.57 -18.80
N ALA A 71 -2.15 3.74 -18.54
CA ALA A 71 -1.12 3.55 -19.56
C ALA A 71 -1.08 2.11 -20.09
N ALA A 72 -1.45 1.14 -19.26
CA ALA A 72 -1.57 -0.26 -19.62
C ALA A 72 -2.99 -0.70 -20.00
N ALA A 73 -3.92 0.23 -20.22
CA ALA A 73 -5.31 -0.10 -20.54
C ALA A 73 -5.48 -0.89 -21.85
N THR A 74 -4.47 -0.86 -22.72
CA THR A 74 -4.40 -1.65 -23.96
C THR A 74 -4.12 -3.14 -23.73
N GLU A 75 -3.66 -3.54 -22.54
CA GLU A 75 -3.42 -4.94 -22.20
C GLU A 75 -4.73 -5.68 -21.87
N PRO A 76 -4.88 -6.95 -22.31
CA PRO A 76 -6.09 -7.72 -22.05
C PRO A 76 -6.27 -7.97 -20.54
N GLY A 77 -7.45 -7.62 -20.01
CA GLY A 77 -7.80 -7.81 -18.59
C GLY A 77 -7.59 -6.57 -17.70
N VAL A 78 -6.93 -5.52 -18.19
CA VAL A 78 -6.68 -4.30 -17.40
C VAL A 78 -7.92 -3.42 -17.25
N SER A 79 -8.89 -3.49 -18.17
CA SER A 79 -10.16 -2.76 -18.05
C SER A 79 -10.92 -3.09 -16.76
N TYR A 80 -11.02 -4.37 -16.41
CA TYR A 80 -11.64 -4.82 -15.15
C TYR A 80 -10.87 -4.34 -13.92
N LEU A 81 -9.53 -4.33 -13.99
CA LEU A 81 -8.67 -3.80 -12.92
C LEU A 81 -8.91 -2.31 -12.68
N ILE A 82 -9.04 -1.54 -13.75
CA ILE A 82 -9.34 -0.10 -13.67
C ILE A 82 -10.68 0.13 -12.98
N ASP A 83 -11.71 -0.64 -13.34
CA ASP A 83 -13.03 -0.50 -12.74
C ASP A 83 -13.04 -0.92 -11.26
N LYS A 84 -12.32 -1.99 -10.91
CA LYS A 84 -12.09 -2.36 -9.51
C LYS A 84 -11.34 -1.26 -8.75
N ALA A 85 -10.30 -0.69 -9.35
CA ALA A 85 -9.50 0.37 -8.75
C ALA A 85 -10.29 1.67 -8.52
N LYS A 86 -11.27 1.98 -9.39
CA LYS A 86 -12.19 3.11 -9.21
C LYS A 86 -13.12 2.94 -8.00
N THR A 87 -13.34 1.72 -7.52
CA THR A 87 -14.15 1.49 -6.30
C THR A 87 -13.41 1.87 -5.02
N TYR A 88 -12.08 1.96 -5.06
CA TYR A 88 -11.27 2.33 -3.91
C TYR A 88 -11.15 3.85 -3.76
N GLU A 89 -10.87 4.31 -2.53
CA GLU A 89 -10.74 5.74 -2.28
C GLU A 89 -9.47 6.29 -2.93
N ARG A 90 -9.60 7.40 -3.65
CA ARG A 90 -8.48 7.99 -4.37
C ARG A 90 -7.67 8.93 -3.48
N ARG A 91 -6.39 8.63 -3.29
CA ARG A 91 -5.45 9.50 -2.58
C ARG A 91 -4.77 10.46 -3.57
N ARG A 92 -4.91 11.76 -3.33
CA ARG A 92 -4.19 12.81 -4.06
C ARG A 92 -2.73 12.81 -3.61
N CYS A 93 -1.81 12.52 -4.52
CA CYS A 93 -0.37 12.45 -4.25
C CYS A 93 0.39 13.75 -4.53
N GLY A 94 -0.24 14.75 -5.16
CA GLY A 94 0.42 16.02 -5.49
C GLY A 94 1.21 16.03 -6.80
N HIS A 95 1.44 14.88 -7.43
CA HIS A 95 2.11 14.78 -8.74
C HIS A 95 1.11 15.01 -9.88
N HIS A 96 0.76 16.26 -10.13
CA HIS A 96 -0.18 16.61 -11.20
C HIS A 96 0.44 16.32 -12.58
N PRO A 97 -0.35 15.90 -13.59
CA PRO A 97 0.14 15.76 -14.95
C PRO A 97 0.83 16.99 -15.54
N ASP A 98 0.48 18.20 -15.05
CA ASP A 98 1.08 19.45 -15.51
C ASP A 98 2.55 19.59 -15.09
N ASP A 99 2.87 19.16 -13.87
CA ASP A 99 4.24 19.18 -13.33
C ASP A 99 5.01 17.88 -13.68
N HIS A 100 4.30 16.77 -13.78
CA HIS A 100 4.82 15.44 -14.05
C HIS A 100 4.08 14.79 -15.23
N PRO A 101 4.54 15.03 -16.48
CA PRO A 101 3.90 14.50 -17.68
C PRO A 101 3.90 12.97 -17.72
N THR A 102 4.92 12.35 -17.13
CA THR A 102 4.95 10.91 -16.82
C THR A 102 4.64 10.67 -15.33
N PRO A 103 3.84 9.64 -14.98
CA PRO A 103 3.66 9.28 -13.58
C PRO A 103 4.99 8.81 -12.98
N LEU A 104 5.29 9.25 -11.76
CA LEU A 104 6.42 8.73 -10.98
C LEU A 104 6.28 7.22 -10.74
N SER A 105 7.39 6.55 -10.46
CA SER A 105 7.34 5.14 -10.06
C SER A 105 6.43 4.95 -8.85
N SER A 106 5.83 3.77 -8.75
CA SER A 106 4.93 3.42 -7.64
C SER A 106 5.59 3.67 -6.29
N LYS A 107 6.84 3.24 -6.12
CA LYS A 107 7.65 3.49 -4.93
C LYS A 107 7.85 4.96 -4.61
N GLU A 108 8.30 5.77 -5.57
CA GLU A 108 8.54 7.21 -5.33
C GLU A 108 7.24 7.93 -4.96
N CYS A 109 6.13 7.58 -5.62
CA CYS A 109 4.82 8.13 -5.29
C CYS A 109 4.35 7.70 -3.89
N LEU A 110 4.56 6.45 -3.49
CA LEU A 110 4.17 5.97 -2.17
C LEU A 110 5.04 6.60 -1.07
N ALA A 111 6.36 6.69 -1.30
CA ALA A 111 7.30 7.29 -0.36
C ALA A 111 6.95 8.76 -0.10
N SER A 112 6.72 9.54 -1.15
CA SER A 112 6.30 10.95 -1.04
C SER A 112 4.92 11.14 -0.39
N VAL A 113 3.99 10.19 -0.56
CA VAL A 113 2.66 10.24 0.09
C VAL A 113 2.74 9.90 1.59
N VAL A 114 3.58 8.93 1.95
CA VAL A 114 3.78 8.49 3.34
C VAL A 114 4.59 9.52 4.12
N ASP A 115 5.63 10.07 3.51
CA ASP A 115 6.53 11.05 4.12
C ASP A 115 6.81 12.23 3.18
N PRO A 116 5.89 13.21 3.09
CA PRO A 116 6.04 14.36 2.22
C PRO A 116 7.10 15.36 2.69
N LYS A 117 7.65 15.21 3.91
CA LYS A 117 8.60 16.16 4.51
C LYS A 117 9.97 15.55 4.81
N ASP A 118 10.26 14.35 4.30
CA ASP A 118 11.46 13.55 4.64
C ASP A 118 11.72 13.49 6.16
N SER A 119 10.62 13.51 6.91
CA SER A 119 10.62 13.56 8.37
C SER A 119 10.82 12.18 8.99
N LYS A 120 10.86 11.14 8.16
CA LYS A 120 10.83 9.71 8.51
C LYS A 120 9.65 9.34 9.41
N THR A 121 8.58 10.13 9.37
CA THR A 121 7.38 9.92 10.20
C THR A 121 6.14 9.73 9.34
N ASN A 122 5.47 8.60 9.55
CA ASN A 122 4.19 8.32 8.91
C ASN A 122 3.06 9.10 9.59
N LYS A 123 2.94 10.38 9.26
CA LYS A 123 1.96 11.31 9.87
C LYS A 123 0.51 10.82 9.72
N HIS A 124 0.20 10.21 8.58
CA HIS A 124 -1.14 9.79 8.22
C HIS A 124 -1.46 8.34 8.60
N ARG A 125 -0.47 7.58 9.11
CA ARG A 125 -0.58 6.19 9.53
C ARG A 125 -1.13 5.30 8.41
N TYR A 126 -0.57 5.48 7.22
CA TYR A 126 -0.87 4.60 6.08
C TYR A 126 -0.20 3.24 6.29
N VAL A 127 -0.92 2.18 5.97
CA VAL A 127 -0.36 0.86 5.69
C VAL A 127 -0.09 0.81 4.19
N VAL A 128 1.07 0.30 3.78
CA VAL A 128 1.41 0.20 2.35
C VAL A 128 1.35 -1.26 1.92
N ALA A 129 0.63 -1.53 0.83
CA ALA A 129 0.53 -2.83 0.18
C ALA A 129 1.05 -2.70 -1.25
N SER A 130 2.32 -3.06 -1.46
CA SER A 130 3.02 -3.04 -2.74
C SER A 130 3.69 -4.39 -3.02
N GLN A 131 3.85 -4.73 -4.30
CA GLN A 131 4.57 -5.93 -4.76
C GLN A 131 5.99 -5.62 -5.22
N GLU A 132 6.35 -4.33 -5.30
CA GLU A 132 7.70 -3.92 -5.65
C GLU A 132 8.65 -4.34 -4.52
N GLN A 133 9.31 -5.48 -4.72
CA GLN A 133 10.35 -5.95 -3.82
C GLN A 133 11.57 -5.07 -4.02
N GLU A 134 11.88 -4.22 -3.05
CA GLU A 134 13.28 -3.83 -2.88
C GLU A 134 14.08 -5.13 -2.70
N LYS A 135 15.07 -5.36 -3.58
CA LYS A 135 16.09 -6.37 -3.32
C LYS A 135 16.57 -6.13 -1.90
N CYS A 136 16.31 -7.08 -1.02
CA CYS A 136 16.78 -7.07 0.35
C CYS A 136 18.31 -7.22 0.35
N ASN A 137 19.01 -6.17 -0.04
CA ASN A 137 20.39 -5.90 0.30
C ASN A 137 20.38 -4.50 0.92
N ASP A 138 20.71 -4.43 2.21
CA ASP A 138 21.25 -3.26 2.93
C ASP A 138 20.36 -2.41 3.86
N TYR A 139 19.06 -2.67 4.05
CA TYR A 139 18.28 -1.99 5.13
C TYR A 139 17.98 -2.86 6.37
N GLY A 140 18.80 -3.88 6.62
CA GLY A 140 18.81 -4.67 7.87
C GLY A 140 19.60 -4.03 9.03
N ALA A 141 20.07 -2.79 8.89
CA ALA A 141 21.02 -2.17 9.81
C ALA A 141 20.55 -0.81 10.37
N TYR A 142 19.35 -0.73 10.95
CA TYR A 142 19.02 0.36 11.87
C TYR A 142 18.16 -0.13 13.04
N GLY A 143 18.82 -0.27 14.20
CA GLY A 143 18.18 -0.02 15.50
C GLY A 143 17.57 -1.20 16.25
N GLY A 144 18.42 -2.10 16.73
CA GLY A 144 18.06 -3.09 17.75
C GLY A 144 19.27 -3.41 18.63
N SER A 145 19.79 -2.39 19.34
CA SER A 145 20.76 -2.60 20.40
C SER A 145 20.11 -3.42 21.51
N ASN A 146 20.49 -4.69 21.61
CA ASN A 146 20.27 -5.50 22.80
C ASN A 146 21.07 -4.89 23.96
N VAL A 147 20.36 -4.41 24.97
CA VAL A 147 20.79 -4.47 26.37
C VAL A 147 19.81 -5.41 27.06
#